data_AF-A0A356V3U4-F1
#
_entry.id   AF-A0A356V3U4-F1
#
_cell.length_a   1.000
_cell.length_b   1.000
_cell.length_c   1.000
_cell.angle_alpha   90.00
_cell.angle_beta   90.00
_cell.angle_gamma   90.00
#
_symmetry.space_group_name_H-M   'P 1'
#
loop_
_entity.id
_entity.type
_entity.pdbx_description
1 polymer ?
#
loop_
_entity_poly.entity_id
_entity_poly.type
_entity_poly.pdbx_seq_one_letter_code
_entity_poly.pdbx_strand_id
1 'polypeptide(L)'
;MKLLRGHWQLLLILAVIFALWATPVIIPLKILIVFMHEVSHGLAAILTGGEIESLSISIKQGGQAVTRGGNGFIITSAGYPGSLLIGIFIFLLALKSRFDRLLMAEQFGGTTMFWGGVWLVLSLITIAACLRYGIGERSNIDFSRKVAKPDDFV
;
A
#
# COMPACT_ATOMS: atom_id res chain seq x y z
N MET A 1 -17.23 20.71 9.48
CA MET A 1 -16.09 20.56 8.54
C MET A 1 -14.71 20.40 9.21
N LYS A 2 -14.60 20.09 10.51
CA LYS A 2 -13.29 19.86 11.18
C LYS A 2 -12.81 18.41 11.07
N LEU A 3 -13.72 17.43 10.98
CA LEU A 3 -13.41 16.00 10.90
C LEU A 3 -12.66 15.58 9.62
N LEU A 4 -12.95 16.23 8.49
CA LEU A 4 -12.33 15.91 7.18
C LEU A 4 -10.91 16.46 7.01
N ARG A 5 -10.55 17.51 7.76
CA ARG A 5 -9.32 18.27 7.53
C ARG A 5 -8.05 17.51 7.95
N GLY A 6 -8.18 16.56 8.88
CA GLY A 6 -7.07 15.76 9.40
C GLY A 6 -6.94 14.34 8.83
N HIS A 7 -7.88 13.91 7.99
CA HIS A 7 -7.97 12.51 7.52
C HIS A 7 -7.88 12.40 5.99
N TRP A 8 -7.26 13.37 5.33
CA TRP A 8 -7.09 13.38 3.88
C TRP A 8 -6.35 12.14 3.37
N GLN A 9 -5.48 11.53 4.20
CA GLN A 9 -4.80 10.29 3.89
C GLN A 9 -5.79 9.12 3.71
N LEU A 10 -6.87 9.06 4.50
CA LEU A 10 -7.89 8.02 4.37
C LEU A 10 -8.69 8.20 3.07
N LEU A 11 -9.00 9.46 2.73
CA LEU A 11 -9.69 9.79 1.46
C LEU A 11 -8.80 9.47 0.25
N LEU A 12 -7.50 9.73 0.35
CA LEU A 12 -6.54 9.39 -0.69
C LEU A 12 -6.42 7.87 -0.85
N ILE A 13 -6.25 7.12 0.24
CA ILE A 13 -6.18 5.65 0.22
C ILE A 13 -7.46 5.08 -0.39
N LEU A 14 -8.63 5.60 0.01
CA LEU A 14 -9.91 5.20 -0.56
C LEU A 14 -9.94 5.45 -2.09
N ALA A 15 -9.56 6.65 -2.53
CA ALA A 15 -9.52 6.99 -3.95
C ALA A 15 -8.56 6.09 -4.75
N VAL A 16 -7.39 5.77 -4.20
CA VAL A 16 -6.41 4.86 -4.82
C VAL A 16 -6.97 3.43 -4.92
N ILE A 17 -7.61 2.92 -3.86
CA ILE A 17 -8.25 1.59 -3.89
C ILE A 17 -9.33 1.53 -4.97
N PHE A 18 -10.16 2.58 -5.08
CA PHE A 18 -11.17 2.67 -6.14
C PHE A 18 -10.55 2.71 -7.53
N ALA A 19 -9.49 3.50 -7.74
CA ALA A 19 -8.79 3.57 -9.02
C ALA A 19 -8.16 2.23 -9.42
N LEU A 20 -7.61 1.50 -8.45
CA LEU A 20 -6.98 0.19 -8.66
C LEU A 20 -7.99 -0.97 -8.67
N TRP A 21 -9.30 -0.72 -8.52
CA TRP A 21 -10.30 -1.77 -8.31
C TRP A 21 -10.36 -2.80 -9.45
N ALA A 22 -10.15 -2.39 -10.70
CA ALA A 22 -10.16 -3.29 -11.85
C ALA A 22 -8.83 -4.03 -12.07
N THR A 23 -7.77 -3.67 -11.33
CA THR A 23 -6.43 -4.22 -11.56
C THR A 23 -6.18 -5.48 -10.72
N PRO A 24 -5.26 -6.36 -11.14
CA PRO A 24 -4.87 -7.53 -10.34
C PRO A 24 -4.23 -7.18 -8.99
N VAL A 25 -3.72 -5.95 -8.85
CA VAL A 25 -3.03 -5.46 -7.65
C VAL A 25 -3.94 -5.51 -6.43
N ILE A 26 -5.25 -5.32 -6.60
CA ILE A 26 -6.21 -5.31 -5.49
C ILE A 26 -6.74 -6.72 -5.13
N ILE A 27 -6.41 -7.75 -5.91
CA ILE A 27 -6.91 -9.12 -5.70
C ILE A 27 -6.62 -9.64 -4.29
N PRO A 28 -5.42 -9.49 -3.70
CA PRO A 28 -5.15 -9.96 -2.35
C PRO A 28 -6.07 -9.31 -1.31
N LEU A 29 -6.34 -8.01 -1.45
CA LEU A 29 -7.26 -7.29 -0.56
C LEU A 29 -8.70 -7.80 -0.72
N LYS A 30 -9.14 -8.04 -1.96
CA LYS A 30 -10.48 -8.60 -2.24
C LYS A 30 -10.63 -10.00 -1.64
N ILE A 31 -9.63 -10.87 -1.80
CA ILE A 31 -9.62 -12.22 -1.24
C ILE A 31 -9.67 -12.16 0.29
N LEU A 32 -8.93 -11.25 0.92
CA LEU A 32 -8.97 -11.06 2.37
C LEU A 32 -10.36 -10.66 2.84
N ILE A 33 -11.03 -9.73 2.15
CA ILE A 33 -12.40 -9.30 2.50
C ILE A 33 -13.38 -10.48 2.38
N VAL A 34 -13.30 -11.25 1.30
CA VAL A 34 -14.13 -12.46 1.11
C VAL A 34 -13.83 -13.51 2.17
N PHE A 35 -12.57 -13.74 2.50
CA PHE A 35 -12.19 -14.68 3.55
C PHE A 35 -12.81 -14.29 4.91
N MET A 36 -12.72 -13.01 5.29
CA MET A 36 -13.34 -12.51 6.52
C MET A 36 -14.88 -12.65 6.49
N HIS A 37 -15.50 -12.53 5.31
CA HIS A 37 -16.93 -12.75 5.12
C HIS A 37 -17.31 -14.20 5.42
N GLU A 38 -16.62 -15.17 4.82
CA GLU A 38 -16.90 -16.59 5.01
C GLU A 38 -16.58 -17.07 6.44
N VAL A 39 -15.51 -16.55 7.04
CA VAL A 39 -15.18 -16.82 8.45
C VAL A 39 -16.29 -16.32 9.38
N SER A 40 -16.95 -15.20 9.03
CA SER A 40 -18.04 -14.65 9.84
C SER A 40 -19.28 -15.55 9.82
N HIS A 41 -19.60 -16.16 8.66
CA HIS A 41 -20.64 -17.19 8.58
C HIS A 41 -20.30 -18.41 9.45
N GLY A 42 -19.06 -18.89 9.37
CA GLY A 42 -18.61 -20.02 10.17
C GLY A 42 -18.63 -19.74 11.67
N LEU A 43 -18.17 -18.56 12.09
CA LEU A 43 -18.19 -18.15 13.49
C LEU A 43 -19.63 -18.02 14.02
N ALA A 44 -20.53 -17.45 13.22
CA ALA A 44 -21.94 -17.37 13.55
C ALA A 44 -22.59 -18.76 13.68
N ALA A 45 -22.17 -19.74 12.88
CA ALA A 45 -22.63 -21.12 13.01
C ALA A 45 -22.21 -21.70 14.37
N ILE A 46 -20.93 -21.59 14.73
CA ILE A 46 -20.40 -22.06 16.02
C ILE A 46 -21.13 -21.38 17.19
N LEU A 47 -21.29 -20.05 17.15
CA LEU A 47 -21.92 -19.28 18.22
C LEU A 47 -23.41 -19.60 18.39
N THR A 48 -24.07 -20.10 17.34
CA THR A 48 -25.48 -20.50 17.39
C THR A 48 -25.68 -21.99 17.63
N GLY A 49 -24.61 -22.73 17.95
CA GLY A 49 -24.63 -24.16 18.26
C GLY A 49 -24.56 -25.08 17.05
N GLY A 50 -24.17 -24.56 15.88
CA GLY A 50 -23.83 -25.33 14.69
C GLY A 50 -22.32 -25.58 14.56
N GLU A 51 -21.92 -26.12 13.42
CA GLU A 51 -20.55 -26.49 13.09
C GLU A 51 -20.17 -25.99 11.69
N ILE A 52 -18.87 -25.79 11.46
CA ILE A 52 -18.32 -25.48 10.14
C ILE A 52 -17.89 -26.79 9.51
N GLU A 53 -18.48 -27.18 8.38
CA GLU A 53 -18.10 -28.38 7.65
C GLU A 53 -16.94 -28.10 6.69
N SER A 54 -17.02 -27.01 5.93
CA SER A 54 -15.94 -26.62 5.03
C SER A 54 -15.92 -25.13 4.75
N LEU A 55 -14.72 -24.61 4.51
CA LEU A 55 -14.48 -23.22 4.14
C LEU A 55 -13.61 -23.21 2.89
N SER A 56 -14.17 -22.76 1.77
CA SER A 56 -13.48 -22.68 0.48
C SER A 56 -13.42 -21.25 -0.03
N ILE A 57 -12.31 -20.89 -0.68
CA ILE A 57 -12.07 -19.53 -1.19
C ILE A 57 -11.55 -19.65 -2.62
N SER A 58 -12.32 -19.14 -3.59
CA SER A 58 -11.92 -19.10 -4.99
C SER A 58 -11.43 -17.71 -5.40
N ILE A 59 -10.32 -17.67 -6.13
CA ILE A 59 -9.74 -16.44 -6.69
C ILE A 59 -10.64 -15.88 -7.80
N LYS A 60 -11.42 -16.74 -8.48
CA LYS A 60 -12.22 -16.35 -9.65
C LYS A 60 -13.73 -16.33 -9.40
N GLN A 61 -14.22 -16.96 -8.32
CA GLN A 61 -15.66 -17.05 -8.03
C GLN A 61 -15.97 -17.11 -6.51
N GLY A 62 -15.43 -16.17 -5.72
CA GLY A 62 -15.87 -15.94 -4.34
C GLY A 62 -15.65 -17.10 -3.36
N GLY A 63 -16.05 -16.90 -2.10
CA GLY A 63 -15.93 -17.87 -1.03
C GLY A 63 -17.20 -18.70 -0.86
N GLN A 64 -17.07 -19.83 -0.17
CA GLN A 64 -18.19 -20.66 0.25
C GLN A 64 -17.89 -21.26 1.63
N ALA A 65 -18.70 -20.88 2.62
CA ALA A 65 -18.79 -21.55 3.91
C ALA A 65 -19.95 -22.55 3.93
N VAL A 66 -19.65 -23.82 4.17
CA VAL A 66 -20.67 -24.85 4.44
C VAL A 66 -20.76 -25.05 5.95
N THR A 67 -21.95 -24.84 6.50
CA THR A 67 -22.22 -24.91 7.94
C THR A 67 -23.38 -25.85 8.22
N ARG A 68 -23.30 -26.60 9.32
CA ARG A 68 -24.34 -27.55 9.75
C ARG A 68 -24.95 -27.12 11.08
N GLY A 69 -26.27 -27.05 11.15
CA GLY A 69 -26.99 -26.67 12.37
C GLY A 69 -26.88 -25.17 12.69
N GLY A 70 -27.31 -24.78 13.89
CA GLY A 70 -27.36 -23.39 14.34
C GLY A 70 -28.54 -22.59 13.79
N ASN A 71 -28.51 -21.28 13.99
CA ASN A 71 -29.57 -20.37 13.55
C ASN A 71 -29.24 -19.80 12.16
N GLY A 72 -29.89 -20.34 11.13
CA GLY A 72 -29.67 -19.96 9.74
C GLY A 72 -29.82 -18.46 9.44
N PHE A 73 -30.71 -17.75 10.16
CA PHE A 73 -30.87 -16.30 9.98
C PHE A 73 -29.63 -15.53 10.43
N ILE A 74 -29.08 -15.86 11.60
CA ILE A 74 -27.86 -15.23 12.13
C ILE A 74 -26.67 -15.60 11.25
N ILE A 75 -26.55 -16.88 10.89
CA ILE A 75 -25.47 -17.39 10.05
C ILE A 75 -25.46 -16.64 8.72
N THR A 76 -26.54 -16.66 7.94
CA THR A 76 -26.61 -16.02 6.62
C THR A 76 -26.47 -14.49 6.68
N SER A 77 -26.83 -13.86 7.79
CA SER A 77 -26.66 -12.40 7.96
C SER A 77 -25.25 -12.00 8.39
N ALA A 78 -24.42 -12.92 8.90
CA ALA A 78 -23.16 -12.58 9.56
C ALA A 78 -22.04 -12.12 8.60
N GLY A 79 -22.11 -12.44 7.31
CA GLY A 79 -21.02 -12.20 6.36
C GLY A 79 -20.59 -10.74 6.22
N TYR A 80 -21.50 -9.86 5.78
CA TYR A 80 -21.17 -8.43 5.59
C TYR A 80 -20.88 -7.70 6.91
N PRO A 81 -21.71 -7.81 7.96
CA PRO A 81 -21.43 -7.14 9.23
C PRO A 81 -20.15 -7.67 9.90
N GLY A 82 -19.92 -8.99 9.86
CA GLY A 82 -18.74 -9.60 10.47
C GLY A 82 -17.44 -9.20 9.78
N SER A 83 -17.38 -9.22 8.44
CA SER A 83 -16.21 -8.75 7.69
C SER A 83 -15.90 -7.27 7.95
N LEU A 84 -16.91 -6.41 8.09
CA LEU A 84 -16.74 -5.02 8.47
C LEU A 84 -16.18 -4.87 9.89
N LEU A 85 -16.75 -5.58 10.87
CA LEU A 85 -16.31 -5.52 12.26
C LEU A 85 -14.86 -5.99 12.43
N ILE A 86 -14.50 -7.09 11.77
CA ILE A 86 -13.12 -7.60 11.79
C ILE A 86 -12.17 -6.59 11.11
N GLY A 87 -12.59 -6.00 9.99
CA GLY A 87 -11.82 -4.95 9.31
C GLY A 87 -11.57 -3.73 10.20
N ILE A 88 -12.60 -3.25 10.90
CA ILE A 88 -12.49 -2.16 11.88
C ILE A 88 -11.54 -2.55 13.01
N PHE A 89 -11.67 -3.76 13.54
CA PHE A 89 -10.82 -4.26 14.62
C PHE A 89 -9.33 -4.28 14.22
N ILE A 90 -9.00 -4.86 13.07
CA ILE A 90 -7.63 -4.88 12.54
C ILE A 90 -7.12 -3.47 12.28
N PHE A 91 -7.96 -2.59 11.71
CA PHE A 91 -7.61 -1.19 11.46
C PHE A 91 -7.29 -0.44 12.76
N LEU A 92 -8.10 -0.62 13.81
CA LEU A 92 -7.86 -0.02 15.13
C LEU A 92 -6.58 -0.57 15.77
N LEU A 93 -6.31 -1.88 15.66
CA LEU A 93 -5.05 -2.47 16.10
C LEU A 93 -3.85 -1.88 15.36
N ALA A 94 -3.94 -1.70 14.04
CA ALA A 94 -2.89 -1.11 13.23
C ALA A 94 -2.63 0.37 13.58
N LEU A 95 -3.68 1.11 13.95
CA LEU A 95 -3.55 2.48 14.47
C LEU A 95 -2.92 2.49 15.86
N LYS A 96 -3.28 1.55 16.74
CA LYS A 96 -2.66 1.43 18.07
C LYS A 96 -1.18 1.05 17.98
N SER A 97 -0.82 0.16 17.06
CA SER A 97 0.58 -0.19 16.73
C SER A 97 1.39 0.98 16.12
N ARG A 98 0.77 2.10 15.72
CA ARG A 98 1.54 3.32 15.42
C ARG A 98 2.26 3.90 16.64
N PHE A 99 1.83 3.60 17.87
CA PHE A 99 2.59 3.96 19.08
C PHE A 99 3.93 3.21 19.15
N ASP A 100 4.00 1.97 18.68
CA ASP A 100 5.26 1.22 18.54
C ASP A 100 6.16 1.79 17.45
N ARG A 101 5.63 2.56 16.49
CA ARG A 101 6.43 3.22 15.45
C ARG A 101 7.30 4.34 15.99
N LEU A 102 6.95 4.93 17.14
CA LEU A 102 7.82 5.90 17.83
C LEU A 102 8.98 5.17 18.52
N LEU A 103 8.69 4.04 19.19
CA LEU A 103 9.69 3.17 19.81
C LEU A 103 10.62 2.50 18.77
N MET A 104 10.06 2.08 17.63
CA MET A 104 10.81 1.48 16.51
C MET A 104 11.55 2.53 15.67
N ALA A 105 11.06 3.77 15.57
CA ALA A 105 11.79 4.87 14.94
C ALA A 105 13.02 5.29 15.77
N GLU A 106 12.94 5.26 17.10
CA GLU A 106 14.14 5.44 17.93
C GLU A 106 15.14 4.29 17.76
N GLN A 107 14.66 3.04 17.68
CA GLN A 107 15.54 1.87 17.68
C GLN A 107 16.11 1.50 16.30
N PHE A 108 15.38 1.76 15.21
CA PHE A 108 15.79 1.44 13.83
C PHE A 108 15.96 2.66 12.91
N GLY A 109 15.35 3.80 13.24
CA GLY A 109 15.39 5.02 12.41
C GLY A 109 16.77 5.66 12.34
N GLY A 110 17.57 5.59 13.42
CA GLY A 110 18.97 6.04 13.42
C GLY A 110 19.82 5.32 12.38
N THR A 111 19.68 3.99 12.27
CA THR A 111 20.42 3.18 11.31
C THR A 111 20.02 3.49 9.87
N THR A 112 18.72 3.73 9.60
CA THR A 112 18.26 4.06 8.24
C THR A 112 18.71 5.45 7.81
N MET A 113 18.66 6.44 8.73
CA MET A 113 19.15 7.80 8.47
C MET A 113 20.67 7.84 8.29
N PHE A 114 21.41 7.08 9.10
CA PHE A 114 22.88 6.97 8.99
C PHE A 114 23.30 6.40 7.64
N TRP A 115 22.76 5.24 7.24
CA TRP A 115 23.10 4.63 5.95
C TRP A 115 22.62 5.47 4.77
N GLY A 116 21.44 6.07 4.85
CA GLY A 116 20.95 6.99 3.82
C GLY A 116 21.87 8.21 3.65
N GLY A 117 22.36 8.79 4.75
CA GLY A 117 23.32 9.89 4.73
C GLY A 117 24.66 9.51 4.12
N VAL A 118 25.21 8.35 4.49
CA VAL A 118 26.47 7.83 3.93
C VAL A 118 26.37 7.66 2.41
N TRP A 119 25.31 7.03 1.91
CA TRP A 119 25.10 6.85 0.48
C TRP A 119 24.87 8.16 -0.28
N LEU A 120 24.20 9.14 0.35
CA LEU A 120 24.00 10.46 -0.24
C LEU A 120 25.32 11.23 -0.36
N VAL A 121 26.17 11.22 0.67
CA VAL A 121 27.50 11.84 0.63
C VAL A 121 28.39 11.17 -0.42
N LEU A 122 28.43 9.84 -0.48
CA LEU A 122 29.16 9.11 -1.51
C LEU A 122 28.68 9.50 -2.92
N SER A 123 27.37 9.56 -3.13
CA SER A 123 26.78 9.97 -4.42
C SER A 123 27.20 11.39 -4.81
N LEU A 124 27.19 12.34 -3.87
CA LEU A 124 27.65 13.71 -4.12
C LEU A 124 29.14 13.79 -4.45
N ILE A 125 29.98 13.00 -3.78
CA ILE A 125 31.42 12.90 -4.09
C ILE A 125 31.61 12.35 -5.50
N THR A 126 30.89 11.28 -5.87
CA THR A 126 30.97 10.71 -7.22
C THR A 126 30.51 11.71 -8.27
N ILE A 127 29.39 12.40 -8.06
CA ILE A 127 28.90 13.44 -8.97
C ILE A 127 29.93 14.57 -9.11
N ALA A 128 30.49 15.05 -8.00
CA ALA A 128 31.51 16.10 -8.01
C ALA A 128 32.80 15.65 -8.72
N ALA A 129 33.21 14.39 -8.53
CA ALA A 129 34.35 13.81 -9.24
C ALA A 129 34.05 13.68 -10.75
N CYS A 130 32.85 13.22 -11.14
CA CYS A 130 32.43 13.19 -12.54
C CYS A 130 32.39 14.59 -13.16
N LEU A 131 31.95 15.62 -12.44
CA LEU A 131 31.96 16.99 -12.93
C LEU A 131 33.39 17.56 -13.04
N ARG A 132 34.29 17.24 -12.09
CA ARG A 132 35.67 17.77 -12.10
C ARG A 132 36.59 17.05 -13.07
N TYR A 133 36.46 15.73 -13.21
CA TYR A 133 37.34 14.91 -14.05
C TYR A 133 36.71 14.50 -15.38
N GLY A 134 35.37 14.56 -15.50
CA GLY A 134 34.65 14.28 -16.74
C GLY A 134 34.49 15.49 -17.66
N ILE A 135 34.62 16.72 -17.14
CA ILE A 135 34.69 17.95 -17.94
C ILE A 135 36.16 18.28 -18.23
N GLY A 136 36.88 17.32 -18.80
CA GLY A 136 38.27 17.48 -19.26
C GLY A 136 38.32 17.64 -20.77
N GLU A 137 38.63 18.86 -21.23
CA GLU A 137 39.14 19.32 -22.54
C GLU A 137 38.58 18.76 -23.89
N ARG A 138 37.66 17.79 -23.90
CA ARG A 138 37.06 17.20 -25.12
C ARG A 138 35.53 17.08 -25.06
N SER A 139 34.87 18.00 -24.36
CA SER A 139 33.40 18.07 -24.36
C SER A 139 32.92 18.70 -25.67
N ASN A 140 32.10 17.99 -26.45
CA ASN A 140 31.56 18.40 -27.76
C ASN A 140 30.49 19.52 -27.69
N ILE A 141 30.58 20.40 -26.69
CA ILE A 141 29.70 21.54 -26.46
C ILE A 141 30.47 22.80 -26.83
N ASP A 142 30.44 23.12 -28.13
CA ASP A 142 30.94 24.38 -28.64
C ASP A 142 29.88 25.48 -28.41
N PHE A 143 30.11 26.29 -27.37
CA PHE A 143 29.29 27.48 -27.09
C PHE A 143 29.58 28.65 -28.05
N SER A 144 30.48 28.46 -29.03
CA SER A 144 30.88 29.46 -30.01
C SER A 144 30.37 29.14 -31.42
N ARG A 145 29.10 28.73 -31.57
CA ARG A 145 28.45 28.89 -32.89
C ARG A 145 28.27 30.37 -33.17
N LYS A 146 29.25 30.97 -33.85
CA LYS A 146 29.06 32.19 -34.64
C LYS A 146 27.93 31.90 -35.62
N VAL A 147 26.77 32.49 -35.37
CA VAL A 147 25.68 32.57 -36.33
C VAL A 147 26.26 33.14 -37.62
N ALA A 148 26.14 32.38 -38.71
CA ALA A 148 26.63 32.79 -40.03
C ALA A 148 26.07 34.17 -40.36
N LYS A 149 26.93 35.07 -40.84
CA LYS A 149 26.49 36.42 -41.22
C LYS A 149 25.77 36.36 -42.57
N PRO A 150 24.84 37.31 -42.84
CA PRO A 150 23.93 37.24 -43.98
C PRO A 150 24.59 37.48 -45.35
N ASP A 151 25.90 37.69 -45.42
CA ASP A 151 26.70 37.96 -46.63
C ASP A 151 27.25 36.70 -47.31
N ASP A 152 27.08 35.51 -46.70
CA ASP A 152 27.56 34.22 -47.25
C ASP A 152 26.61 33.57 -48.28
N PHE A 153 25.47 34.21 -48.60
CA PHE A 153 24.50 33.73 -49.59
C PHE A 153 24.32 34.76 -50.71
N VAL A 154 25.29 34.79 -51.63
CA VAL A 154 25.10 35.29 -53.00
C VAL A 154 24.49 34.19 -53.85
#